data_AF-A0A820JBI3-F1
#
_entry.id   AF-A0A820JBI3-F1
#
_cell.length_a   1.000
_cell.length_b   1.000
_cell.length_c   1.000
_cell.angle_alpha   90.00
_cell.angle_beta   90.00
_cell.angle_gamma   90.00
#
_symmetry.space_group_name_H-M   'P 1'
#
loop_
_entity.id
_entity.type
_entity.pdbx_description
1 polymer ?
#
loop_
_entity_poly.entity_id
_entity_poly.type
_entity_poly.pdbx_seq_one_letter_code
_entity_poly.pdbx_strand_id
1 'polypeptide(L)'
;MSGSSHQRLKGILSVTVLKAKNLKKADWFGENDCYVVVSLEPVTARPGDEIQQTETYQKTQIHDGLHPIYNEKLVFPVPHRLELLYVQVWDSDPGKDDLLGYGTLNLIDDELGGR
;
A
#
# COMPACT_ATOMS: atom_id res chain seq x y z
N MET A 1 2.23 15.42 -33.25
CA MET A 1 1.09 14.63 -32.74
C MET A 1 1.68 13.52 -31.88
N SER A 2 1.82 13.75 -30.57
CA SER A 2 2.34 12.73 -29.66
C SER A 2 1.22 11.73 -29.40
N GLY A 3 1.37 10.50 -29.90
CA GLY A 3 0.38 9.45 -29.69
C GLY A 3 0.35 9.06 -28.22
N SER A 4 -0.73 9.40 -27.54
CA SER A 4 -1.07 8.85 -26.22
C SER A 4 -1.12 7.33 -26.36
N SER A 5 -0.04 6.67 -25.96
CA SER A 5 0.05 5.22 -25.96
C SER A 5 -0.90 4.74 -24.86
N HIS A 6 -2.07 4.23 -25.23
CA HIS A 6 -2.97 3.56 -24.30
C HIS A 6 -2.20 2.38 -23.70
N GLN A 7 -1.74 2.53 -22.46
CA GLN A 7 -1.07 1.45 -21.76
C GLN A 7 -2.09 0.34 -21.55
N ARG A 8 -1.91 -0.80 -22.23
CA ARG A 8 -2.80 -1.95 -22.08
C ARG A 8 -2.73 -2.44 -20.63
N LEU A 9 -3.88 -2.53 -19.97
CA LEU A 9 -3.99 -3.17 -18.66
C LEU A 9 -3.77 -4.68 -18.83
N LYS A 10 -3.04 -5.29 -17.89
CA LYS A 10 -2.84 -6.74 -17.79
C LYS A 10 -3.99 -7.45 -17.07
N GLY A 11 -4.68 -6.74 -16.18
CA GLY A 11 -5.79 -7.30 -15.41
C GLY A 11 -6.26 -6.36 -14.29
N ILE A 12 -7.00 -6.94 -13.34
CA ILE A 12 -7.48 -6.27 -12.13
C ILE A 12 -6.86 -6.97 -10.92
N LEU A 13 -6.21 -6.21 -10.05
CA LEU A 13 -5.74 -6.69 -8.76
C LEU A 13 -6.76 -6.29 -7.70
N SER A 14 -7.23 -7.27 -6.92
CA SER A 14 -8.08 -7.03 -5.76
C SER A 14 -7.27 -7.31 -4.49
N VAL A 15 -6.99 -6.27 -3.71
CA VAL A 15 -6.26 -6.37 -2.45
C VAL A 15 -7.24 -6.20 -1.31
N THR A 16 -7.25 -7.09 -0.31
CA THR A 16 -8.00 -6.88 0.92
C THR A 16 -7.03 -6.69 2.07
N VAL A 17 -6.96 -5.47 2.61
CA VAL A 17 -6.17 -5.15 3.79
C VAL A 17 -6.99 -5.54 5.00
N LEU A 18 -6.57 -6.60 5.71
CA LEU A 18 -7.33 -7.13 6.84
C LEU A 18 -6.99 -6.41 8.14
N LYS A 19 -5.74 -6.53 8.59
CA LYS A 19 -5.26 -6.02 9.89
C LYS A 19 -3.74 -5.98 9.93
N ALA A 20 -3.19 -5.16 10.84
CA ALA A 20 -1.82 -5.28 11.31
C ALA A 20 -1.80 -5.68 12.80
N LYS A 21 -0.65 -6.13 13.30
CA LYS A 21 -0.48 -6.53 14.69
C LYS A 21 0.92 -6.23 15.17
N ASN A 22 1.04 -5.95 16.46
CA ASN A 22 2.33 -5.69 17.13
C ASN A 22 3.07 -4.50 16.49
N LEU A 23 2.33 -3.47 16.08
CA LEU A 23 2.95 -2.23 15.63
C LEU A 23 3.74 -1.60 16.77
N LYS A 24 4.82 -0.89 16.45
CA LYS A 24 5.56 -0.13 17.45
C LYS A 24 4.67 1.00 17.96
N LYS A 25 4.69 1.29 19.26
CA LYS A 25 4.13 2.55 19.77
C LYS A 25 4.95 3.71 19.21
N ALA A 26 4.33 4.62 18.48
CA ALA A 26 4.97 5.89 18.14
C ALA A 26 5.13 6.74 19.40
N ASP A 27 4.06 6.90 20.19
CA ASP A 27 4.10 7.76 21.39
C ASP A 27 3.43 7.18 22.65
N TRP A 28 3.94 7.64 23.81
CA TRP A 28 3.42 7.30 25.14
C TRP A 28 2.11 8.05 25.45
N PHE A 29 1.80 9.12 24.70
CA PHE A 29 0.59 9.91 24.79
C PHE A 29 0.03 10.18 23.39
N GLY A 30 -0.91 9.35 22.95
CA GLY A 30 -1.60 9.51 21.67
C GLY A 30 -2.46 8.29 21.35
N GLU A 31 -3.64 8.52 20.77
CA GLU A 31 -4.37 7.47 20.06
C GLU A 31 -3.57 7.19 18.78
N ASN A 32 -2.93 6.01 18.68
CA ASN A 32 -2.24 5.63 17.45
C ASN A 32 -3.25 5.66 16.30
N ASP A 33 -3.09 6.60 15.38
CA ASP A 33 -4.02 6.93 14.31
C ASP A 33 -3.51 6.35 13.00
N CYS A 34 -3.15 5.06 13.04
CA CYS A 34 -2.41 4.45 11.96
C CYS A 34 -3.27 4.26 10.70
N TYR A 35 -2.62 4.30 9.54
CA TYR A 35 -3.25 4.13 8.25
C TYR A 35 -2.40 3.25 7.34
N VAL A 36 -3.03 2.68 6.33
CA VAL A 36 -2.34 1.87 5.32
C VAL A 36 -2.31 2.62 4.00
N VAL A 37 -1.13 2.61 3.39
CA VAL A 37 -0.93 3.02 2.00
C VAL A 37 -0.65 1.78 1.17
N VAL A 38 -1.46 1.55 0.15
CA VAL A 38 -1.23 0.51 -0.85
C VAL A 38 -0.90 1.18 -2.17
N SER A 39 0.26 0.84 -2.74
CA SER A 39 0.74 1.33 -4.02
C SER A 39 1.18 0.19 -4.92
N LEU A 40 1.12 0.42 -6.23
CA LEU A 40 1.72 -0.44 -7.23
C LEU A 40 2.94 0.26 -7.80
N GLU A 41 4.11 -0.38 -7.69
CA GLU A 41 5.39 0.24 -8.00
C GLU A 41 6.19 -0.63 -8.99
N PRO A 42 7.00 -0.02 -9.87
CA PRO A 42 8.02 -0.75 -10.62
C PRO A 42 9.05 -1.39 -9.68
N VAL A 43 9.57 -2.59 -9.99
CA VAL A 43 10.66 -3.24 -9.19
C VAL A 43 11.91 -2.36 -9.10
N THR A 44 12.10 -1.49 -10.09
CA THR A 44 13.25 -0.59 -10.16
C THR A 44 13.08 0.68 -9.35
N ALA A 45 11.90 0.92 -8.76
CA ALA A 45 11.63 2.13 -7.99
C ALA A 45 12.51 2.20 -6.73
N ARG A 46 13.06 3.37 -6.47
CA ARG A 46 13.85 3.72 -5.29
C ARG A 46 13.01 4.60 -4.35
N PRO A 47 13.35 4.64 -3.05
CA PRO A 47 12.76 5.63 -2.16
C PRO A 47 12.95 7.05 -2.71
N GLY A 48 11.83 7.73 -2.99
CA GLY A 48 11.80 9.09 -3.56
C GLY A 48 11.58 9.18 -5.08
N ASP A 49 11.46 8.05 -5.78
CA ASP A 49 11.03 8.05 -7.19
C ASP A 49 9.55 8.47 -7.29
N GLU A 50 9.21 9.19 -8.37
CA GLU A 50 7.83 9.61 -8.64
C GLU A 50 6.98 8.36 -8.96
N ILE A 51 6.17 7.94 -7.99
CA ILE A 51 5.32 6.75 -8.08
C ILE A 51 4.22 7.01 -9.11
N GLN A 52 4.22 6.24 -10.19
CA GLN A 52 3.44 6.59 -11.39
C GLN A 52 1.93 6.24 -11.31
N GLN A 53 1.43 5.55 -10.26
CA GLN A 53 0.00 5.33 -9.88
C GLN A 53 -0.07 4.17 -8.85
N THR A 54 -0.89 4.12 -7.79
CA THR A 54 -2.08 4.88 -7.35
C THR A 54 -2.04 4.87 -5.82
N GLU A 55 -1.90 6.02 -5.17
CA GLU A 55 -1.91 6.10 -3.71
C GLU A 55 -3.34 5.91 -3.20
N THR A 56 -3.59 4.87 -2.41
CA THR A 56 -4.82 4.76 -1.63
C THR A 56 -4.46 4.78 -0.16
N TYR A 57 -4.90 5.85 0.52
CA TYR A 57 -4.74 6.09 1.94
C TYR A 57 -6.00 5.61 2.67
N GLN A 58 -5.86 4.76 3.68
CA GLN A 58 -7.00 4.36 4.51
C GLN A 58 -6.65 4.32 5.99
N LYS A 59 -7.36 5.14 6.77
CA LYS A 59 -7.19 5.29 8.22
C LYS A 59 -7.92 4.18 8.97
N THR A 60 -7.36 3.72 10.07
CA THR A 60 -7.98 2.74 10.95
C THR A 60 -9.40 3.10 11.37
N GLN A 61 -10.26 2.08 11.43
CA GLN A 61 -11.61 2.20 11.99
C GLN A 61 -11.68 1.88 13.50
N ILE A 62 -10.59 1.36 14.10
CA ILE A 62 -10.57 0.91 15.50
C ILE A 62 -9.35 1.47 16.23
N HIS A 63 -9.61 2.08 17.40
CA HIS A 63 -8.69 2.89 18.22
C HIS A 63 -7.54 2.12 18.93
N ASP A 64 -7.31 0.85 18.61
CA ASP A 64 -6.13 0.11 19.09
C ASP A 64 -5.06 0.10 18.00
N GLY A 65 -4.32 1.20 17.86
CA GLY A 65 -3.31 1.32 16.81
C GLY A 65 -2.05 0.47 17.03
N LEU A 66 -2.05 -0.49 17.97
CA LEU A 66 -1.09 -1.61 17.98
C LEU A 66 -1.57 -2.81 17.16
N HIS A 67 -2.89 -2.95 17.02
CA HIS A 67 -3.56 -4.07 16.38
C HIS A 67 -4.70 -3.61 15.46
N PRO A 68 -4.43 -2.70 14.52
CA PRO A 68 -5.44 -2.10 13.69
C PRO A 68 -6.17 -3.12 12.82
N ILE A 69 -7.49 -2.98 12.70
CA ILE A 69 -8.32 -3.72 11.77
C ILE A 69 -8.84 -2.75 10.72
N TYR A 70 -8.61 -3.10 9.45
CA TYR A 70 -9.04 -2.31 8.29
C TYR A 70 -10.22 -2.99 7.59
N ASN A 71 -10.12 -4.30 7.32
CA ASN A 71 -11.11 -5.10 6.58
C ASN A 71 -11.59 -4.44 5.28
N GLU A 72 -10.67 -3.81 4.55
CA GLU A 72 -11.01 -3.00 3.39
C GLU A 72 -10.50 -3.63 2.09
N LYS A 73 -11.37 -3.62 1.08
CA LYS A 73 -11.07 -4.12 -0.26
C LYS A 73 -10.74 -2.96 -1.20
N LEU A 74 -9.54 -2.99 -1.76
CA LEU A 74 -9.03 -2.08 -2.77
C LEU A 74 -8.92 -2.81 -4.11
N VAL A 75 -9.26 -2.12 -5.19
CA VAL A 75 -9.25 -2.71 -6.53
C VAL A 75 -8.47 -1.80 -7.46
N PHE A 76 -7.40 -2.35 -8.05
CA PHE A 76 -6.46 -1.63 -8.88
C PHE A 76 -6.46 -2.18 -10.32
N PRO A 77 -6.57 -1.34 -11.35
CA PRO A 77 -6.23 -1.75 -12.70
C PRO A 77 -4.71 -1.95 -12.79
N VAL A 78 -4.25 -3.13 -13.22
CA VAL A 78 -2.82 -3.46 -13.29
C VAL A 78 -2.28 -3.07 -14.67
N PRO A 79 -1.34 -2.11 -14.78
CA PRO A 79 -0.67 -1.80 -16.04
C PRO A 79 0.24 -2.96 -16.48
N HIS A 80 0.61 -2.98 -17.76
CA HIS A 80 1.44 -4.04 -18.32
C HIS A 80 2.80 -4.27 -17.61
N ARG A 81 3.35 -3.23 -16.95
CA ARG A 81 4.72 -3.18 -16.42
C ARG A 81 4.81 -2.91 -14.90
N LEU A 82 3.72 -3.03 -14.15
CA LEU A 82 3.81 -2.95 -12.68
C LEU A 82 4.08 -4.33 -12.11
N GLU A 83 4.96 -4.35 -11.12
CA GLU A 83 5.70 -5.55 -10.76
C GLU A 83 5.77 -5.76 -9.23
N LEU A 84 5.66 -4.70 -8.41
CA LEU A 84 5.56 -4.80 -6.95
C LEU A 84 4.25 -4.21 -6.44
N LEU A 85 3.57 -4.95 -5.57
CA LEU A 85 2.62 -4.38 -4.63
C LEU A 85 3.40 -3.96 -3.38
N TYR A 86 3.28 -2.69 -3.01
CA TYR A 86 3.92 -2.12 -1.83
C TYR A 86 2.83 -1.75 -0.83
N VAL A 87 2.97 -2.23 0.41
CA VAL A 87 2.01 -1.98 1.49
C VAL A 87 2.75 -1.35 2.65
N GLN A 88 2.33 -0.16 3.07
CA GLN A 88 2.93 0.59 4.17
C GLN A 88 1.91 0.82 5.26
N VAL A 89 2.36 0.73 6.50
CA VAL A 89 1.61 1.16 7.67
C VAL A 89 2.30 2.39 8.23
N TRP A 90 1.55 3.46 8.39
CA TRP A 90 2.02 4.74 8.88
C TRP A 90 1.24 5.12 10.15
N ASP A 91 1.86 5.90 11.03
CA ASP A 91 1.17 6.62 12.10
C ASP A 91 0.94 8.06 11.68
N SER A 92 -0.25 8.59 11.93
CA SER A 92 -0.58 9.97 11.58
C SER A 92 -0.25 10.88 12.76
N ASP A 93 0.75 11.74 12.56
CA ASP A 93 1.28 12.60 13.62
C ASP A 93 1.15 14.09 13.24
N PRO A 94 0.95 15.00 14.22
CA PRO A 94 1.04 16.43 13.97
C PRO A 94 2.43 16.83 13.44
N GLY A 95 2.53 16.97 12.12
CA GLY A 95 3.75 17.37 11.43
C GLY A 95 4.13 16.37 10.36
N LYS A 96 4.87 15.33 10.74
CA LYS A 96 5.35 14.30 9.81
C LYS A 96 4.95 12.93 10.32
N ASP A 97 4.20 12.22 9.49
CA ASP A 97 3.79 10.84 9.73
C ASP A 97 5.00 9.90 9.80
N ASP A 98 4.95 8.98 10.76
CA ASP A 98 5.98 7.98 11.00
C ASP A 98 5.67 6.66 10.28
N LEU A 99 6.62 6.15 9.50
CA LEU A 99 6.50 4.82 8.90
C LEU A 99 6.68 3.75 9.98
N LEU A 100 5.60 3.03 10.29
CA LEU A 100 5.60 1.94 11.29
C LEU A 100 6.12 0.63 10.70
N GLY A 101 5.91 0.41 9.40
CA GLY A 101 6.42 -0.77 8.70
C GLY A 101 5.94 -0.86 7.26
N TYR A 102 6.56 -1.74 6.49
CA TYR A 102 6.18 -1.98 5.10
C TYR A 102 6.42 -3.44 4.70
N GLY A 103 5.78 -3.86 3.62
CA GLY A 103 6.00 -5.14 2.97
C GLY A 103 5.80 -5.01 1.47
N THR A 104 6.47 -5.87 0.71
CA THR A 104 6.37 -5.91 -0.75
C THR A 104 6.01 -7.30 -1.23
N LEU A 105 5.29 -7.35 -2.36
CA LEU A 105 4.93 -8.58 -3.04
C LEU A 105 5.24 -8.45 -4.52
N ASN A 106 6.09 -9.32 -5.06
CA ASN A 106 6.41 -9.36 -6.47
C ASN A 106 5.28 -10.02 -7.27
N LEU A 107 4.54 -9.21 -8.02
CA LEU A 107 3.42 -9.62 -8.85
C LEU A 107 3.85 -10.32 -10.15
N ILE A 108 5.16 -10.35 -10.46
CA ILE A 108 5.72 -11.16 -11.55
C ILE A 108 5.97 -12.61 -11.10
N ASP A 109 5.97 -12.88 -9.79
CA ASP A 109 6.20 -14.23 -9.30
C ASP A 109 5.02 -15.13 -9.68
N ASP A 110 5.27 -16.08 -10.59
CA ASP A 110 4.31 -17.05 -11.12
C ASP A 110 3.71 -17.94 -10.00
N GLU A 111 4.33 -17.99 -8.81
CA GLU A 111 3.83 -18.75 -7.67
C GLU A 111 2.61 -18.10 -6.97
N LEU A 112 2.29 -16.84 -7.26
CA LEU A 112 1.10 -16.17 -6.73
C LEU A 112 -0.18 -16.55 -7.49
N GLY A 113 -0.03 -17.28 -8.60
CA GLY A 113 -1.11 -17.82 -9.42
C GLY A 113 -1.66 -19.13 -8.86
N GLY A 114 -2.51 -19.04 -7.84
CA GLY A 114 -3.54 -20.07 -7.64
C GLY A 114 -4.39 -20.15 -8.91
N ARG A 115 -4.25 -21.25 -9.66
CA ARG A 115 -5.16 -21.62 -10.74
C ARG A 115 -6.61 -21.71 -10.25
#